data_AF-A0A2S9JCV1-F1
#
_entry.id   AF-A0A2S9JCV1-F1
#
_cell.length_a   1.000
_cell.length_b   1.000
_cell.length_c   1.000
_cell.angle_alpha   90.00
_cell.angle_beta   90.00
_cell.angle_gamma   90.00
#
_symmetry.space_group_name_H-M   'P 1'
#
loop_
_entity.id
_entity.type
_entity.pdbx_description
1 polymer ?
#
loop_
_entity_poly.entity_id
_entity_poly.type
_entity_poly.pdbx_seq_one_letter_code
_entity_poly.pdbx_strand_id
1 'polypeptide(L)' 'YSGKKINTIGKKNSDFQASVFNSNSQPLYVIVDTDGKVLVPPTGADYNVNSYAAYLQSGIDAFNE' A
#
# COMPACT_ATOMS: atom_id res chain seq x y z
N TYR A 1 1.39 24.43 9.73
CA TYR A 1 2.82 24.75 9.46
C TYR A 1 3.58 24.60 10.78
N SER A 2 4.24 23.45 11.01
CA SER A 2 5.02 23.26 12.23
C SER A 2 6.33 24.03 12.06
N GLY A 3 6.49 25.17 12.72
CA GLY A 3 7.64 26.09 12.58
C GLY A 3 8.98 25.53 13.09
N LYS A 4 9.31 24.27 12.82
CA LYS A 4 10.58 23.65 13.20
C LYS A 4 11.60 23.82 12.09
N LYS A 5 12.72 24.49 12.40
CA LYS A 5 13.89 24.59 11.52
C LYS A 5 14.42 23.19 11.17
N ILE A 6 14.39 22.87 9.87
CA ILE A 6 14.92 21.63 9.30
C ILE A 6 16.43 21.83 9.08
N ASN A 7 17.26 21.27 9.98
CA ASN A 7 18.72 21.44 9.95
C ASN A 7 19.49 20.20 9.43
N THR A 8 18.81 19.20 8.87
CA THR A 8 19.45 17.96 8.39
C THR A 8 18.85 17.52 7.07
N ILE A 9 19.68 16.96 6.19
CA ILE A 9 19.24 16.38 4.89
C ILE A 9 18.16 15.32 5.12
N GLY A 10 18.27 14.50 6.18
CA GLY A 10 17.28 13.50 6.54
C GLY A 10 15.89 14.08 6.84
N LYS A 11 15.80 15.20 7.58
CA LYS A 11 14.52 15.86 7.83
C LYS A 11 13.95 16.54 6.59
N LYS A 12 14.80 17.08 5.70
CA LYS A 12 14.36 17.64 4.41
C LYS A 12 13.79 16.55 3.50
N ASN A 13 14.43 15.38 3.46
CA ASN A 13 13.95 14.24 2.68
C ASN A 13 12.68 13.63 3.27
N SER A 14 12.56 13.57 4.60
CA SER A 14 11.36 13.08 5.28
C SER A 14 10.15 14.03 5.10
N ASP A 15 10.37 15.35 5.14
CA ASP A 15 9.34 16.35 4.90
C ASP A 15 8.92 16.40 3.41
N PHE A 16 9.87 16.21 2.48
CA PHE A 16 9.58 16.04 1.05
C PHE A 16 8.77 14.77 0.78
N GLN A 17 9.12 13.65 1.40
CA GLN A 17 8.35 12.40 1.26
C GLN A 17 6.92 12.53 1.83
N ALA A 18 6.77 13.14 3.00
CA ALA A 18 5.47 13.33 3.64
C ALA A 18 4.57 14.33 2.89
N SER A 19 5.15 15.41 2.35
CA SER A 19 4.41 16.48 1.67
C SER A 19 4.06 16.18 0.21
N VAL A 20 4.85 15.37 -0.49
CA VAL A 20 4.66 15.08 -1.92
C VAL A 20 3.82 13.82 -2.15
N PHE A 21 3.97 12.77 -1.32
CA PHE A 21 3.39 11.47 -1.67
C PHE A 21 2.08 11.13 -0.97
N ASN A 22 1.70 11.80 0.12
CA ASN A 22 0.49 11.52 0.92
C ASN A 22 0.16 10.01 1.10
N SER A 23 1.20 9.17 1.04
CA SER A 23 1.14 7.72 0.97
C SER A 23 2.58 7.22 0.98
N ASN A 24 2.91 6.51 2.05
CA ASN A 24 4.19 5.82 2.25
C ASN A 24 3.96 4.29 2.28
N SER A 25 2.84 3.83 1.72
CA SER A 25 2.29 2.51 2.06
C SER A 25 2.83 1.42 1.14
N GLN A 26 4.15 1.24 1.18
CA GLN A 26 4.74 -0.07 0.92
C GLN A 26 4.58 -0.91 2.20
N PRO A 27 4.28 -2.21 2.11
CA PRO A 27 4.07 -3.05 0.91
C PRO A 27 2.71 -2.85 0.18
N LEU A 28 2.68 -3.21 -1.12
CA LEU A 28 1.49 -3.30 -1.99
C LEU A 28 1.24 -4.78 -2.34
N TYR A 29 0.01 -5.24 -2.16
CA TYR A 29 -0.44 -6.59 -2.49
C TYR A 29 -1.34 -6.58 -3.73
N VAL A 30 -1.08 -7.51 -4.66
CA VAL A 30 -1.82 -7.69 -5.91
C VAL A 30 -2.05 -9.18 -6.15
N ILE A 31 -3.27 -9.56 -6.52
CA ILE A 31 -3.64 -10.93 -6.89
C ILE A 31 -3.91 -10.98 -8.39
N VAL A 32 -3.30 -11.96 -9.08
CA VAL A 32 -3.38 -12.14 -10.52
C VAL A 32 -3.70 -13.58 -10.89
N ASP A 33 -4.26 -13.80 -12.08
CA ASP A 33 -4.44 -15.13 -12.67
C ASP A 33 -3.16 -15.68 -13.31
N THR A 34 -3.26 -16.84 -13.96
CA THR A 34 -2.11 -17.52 -14.61
C THR A 34 -1.53 -16.74 -15.80
N ASP A 35 -2.30 -15.81 -16.36
CA ASP A 35 -1.90 -14.95 -17.47
C ASP A 35 -1.40 -13.57 -16.99
N GLY A 36 -1.41 -13.34 -15.67
CA GLY A 36 -0.96 -12.09 -15.05
C GLY A 36 -2.02 -10.99 -15.04
N LYS A 37 -3.29 -11.31 -15.36
CA LYS A 37 -4.39 -10.35 -15.27
C LYS A 37 -4.82 -10.17 -13.81
N VAL A 38 -4.99 -8.92 -13.41
CA VAL A 38 -5.42 -8.57 -12.05
C VAL A 38 -6.85 -9.04 -11.80
N LEU A 39 -7.04 -9.80 -10.73
CA LEU A 39 -8.32 -10.38 -10.33
C LEU A 39 -9.10 -9.49 -9.37
N VAL A 40 -8.41 -8.84 -8.44
CA VAL A 40 -9.01 -7.92 -7.46
C VAL A 40 -8.20 -6.63 -7.34
N PRO A 41 -8.83 -5.51 -6.91
CA PRO A 41 -8.12 -4.25 -6.73
C PRO A 41 -6.89 -4.39 -5.81
N PRO A 42 -5.73 -3.80 -6.15
CA PRO A 42 -4.57 -3.80 -5.28
C PRO A 42 -4.87 -3.19 -3.90
N THR A 43 -4.26 -3.73 -2.87
CA THR A 43 -4.36 -3.18 -1.50
C THR A 43 -2.99 -2.88 -0.92
N GLY A 44 -2.91 -1.87 -0.06
CA GLY A 44 -1.69 -1.57 0.69
C GLY A 44 -1.48 -2.56 1.85
N ALA A 45 -0.50 -2.27 2.70
CA ALA A 45 -0.24 -3.04 3.90
C ALA A 45 -1.43 -3.03 4.86
N ASP A 46 -2.16 -4.14 4.92
CA ASP A 46 -3.20 -4.38 5.94
C ASP A 46 -2.69 -5.37 6.98
N TYR A 47 -2.52 -4.90 8.21
CA TYR A 47 -2.06 -5.71 9.34
C TYR A 47 -3.23 -6.35 10.12
N ASN A 48 -4.48 -6.10 9.72
CA ASN A 48 -5.64 -6.77 10.27
C ASN A 48 -5.81 -8.16 9.62
N VAL A 49 -5.72 -9.20 10.45
CA VAL A 49 -5.81 -10.59 9.98
C VAL A 49 -7.14 -10.89 9.26
N ASN A 50 -8.26 -10.39 9.78
CA ASN A 50 -9.58 -10.68 9.21
C ASN A 50 -9.77 -9.96 7.87
N SER A 51 -9.36 -8.70 7.78
CA SER A 51 -9.45 -7.92 6.55
C SER A 51 -8.54 -8.49 5.45
N TYR A 52 -7.32 -8.87 5.81
CA TYR A 52 -6.38 -9.49 4.86
C TYR A 52 -6.85 -10.88 4.42
N ALA A 53 -7.41 -11.69 5.32
CA ALA A 53 -8.01 -12.97 4.95
C ALA A 53 -9.18 -12.81 3.97
N ALA A 54 -10.04 -11.81 4.18
CA ALA A 54 -11.14 -11.50 3.26
C ALA A 54 -10.63 -11.04 1.88
N TYR A 55 -9.54 -10.28 1.83
CA TYR A 55 -8.87 -9.88 0.59
C TYR A 55 -8.31 -11.08 -0.18
N LEU A 56 -7.70 -12.05 0.51
CA LEU A 56 -7.21 -13.27 -0.12
C LEU A 56 -8.37 -14.13 -0.64
N GLN A 57 -9.45 -14.24 0.14
CA GLN A 57 -10.63 -15.01 -0.26
C GLN A 57 -11.28 -14.44 -1.52
N SER A 58 -11.41 -13.11 -1.64
CA SER A 58 -11.98 -12.50 -2.85
C SER A 58 -11.14 -12.76 -4.10
N GLY A 59 -9.82 -12.90 -3.95
CA GLY A 59 -8.93 -13.32 -5.03
C GLY A 59 -9.14 -14.78 -5.46
N ILE A 60 -9.38 -15.69 -4.50
CA ILE A 60 -9.70 -17.10 -4.78
C ILE A 60 -11.05 -17.21 -5.48
N ASP A 61 -12.05 -16.47 -5.00
CA ASP A 61 -13.38 -16.46 -5.58
C ASP A 61 -13.32 -15.97 -7.04
N ALA A 62 -12.64 -14.84 -7.29
CA ALA A 62 -12.45 -14.28 -8.63
C ALA A 62 -11.61 -15.17 -9.57
N PHE A 63 -10.77 -16.07 -9.05
CA PHE A 63 -10.01 -17.02 -9.85
C PHE A 63 -10.86 -18.23 -10.31
N ASN A 64 -11.89 -18.59 -9.53
CA ASN A 64 -12.73 -19.75 -9.77
C ASN A 64 -14.02 -19.43 -10.54
N GLU A 65 -14.32 -18.14 -10.77
CA GLU A 65 -15.38 -17.67 -11.68
C GLU A 65 -14.99 -17.78 -13.16
#